data_AF-A0A7N2KLG6-F1
#
_entry.id   AF-A0A7N2KLG6-F1
#
_cell.length_a   1.000
_cell.length_b   1.000
_cell.length_c   1.000
_cell.angle_alpha   90.00
_cell.angle_beta   90.00
_cell.angle_gamma   90.00
#
_symmetry.space_group_name_H-M   'P 1'
#
loop_
_entity.id
_entity.type
_entity.pdbx_description
1 polymer ?
#
loop_
_entity_poly.entity_id
_entity_poly.type
_entity_poly.pdbx_seq_one_letter_code
_entity_poly.pdbx_strand_id
1 'polypeptide(L)'
;MAERIGELNQVAHQGNINDFYNLIRNDVKLLEHIDELPFVDTLLHISVSAGQIPFSIEMMILKPSFVNKRNPNGDTPIHLALINGRTEMVRQFLQHNADLARVKGRECMTPLHYEGRV
;
A
#
# COMPACT_ATOMS: atom_id res chain seq x y z
N MET A 1 13.33 -15.16 8.78
CA MET A 1 12.18 -14.59 8.04
C MET A 1 11.58 -13.38 8.76
N ALA A 2 11.31 -13.44 10.07
CA ALA A 2 10.73 -12.31 10.82
C ALA A 2 11.58 -11.03 10.81
N GLU A 3 12.90 -11.15 10.96
CA GLU A 3 13.83 -9.99 10.95
C GLU A 3 13.78 -9.21 9.62
N ARG A 4 13.75 -9.92 8.49
CA ARG A 4 13.70 -9.33 7.14
C ARG A 4 12.37 -8.65 6.83
N ILE A 5 11.26 -9.21 7.31
CA ILE A 5 9.95 -8.55 7.20
C ILE A 5 9.98 -7.23 8.00
N GLY A 6 10.66 -7.20 9.14
CA GLY A 6 10.89 -5.99 9.92
C GLY A 6 11.66 -4.90 9.13
N GLU A 7 12.79 -5.26 8.53
CA GLU A 7 13.58 -4.34 7.68
C GLU A 7 12.77 -3.85 6.48
N LEU A 8 12.03 -4.74 5.82
CA LEU A 8 11.22 -4.40 4.66
C LEU A 8 10.09 -3.43 5.02
N ASN A 9 9.43 -3.65 6.16
CA ASN A 9 8.42 -2.75 6.69
C ASN A 9 9.04 -1.39 7.06
N GLN A 10 10.26 -1.37 7.58
CA GLN A 10 10.98 -0.15 7.91
C GLN A 10 11.29 0.68 6.65
N VAL A 11 11.79 0.07 5.57
CA VAL A 11 12.06 0.82 4.33
C VAL A 11 10.79 1.38 3.72
N ALA A 12 9.67 0.64 3.78
CA ALA A 12 8.36 1.13 3.31
C ALA A 12 7.84 2.29 4.17
N HIS A 13 8.00 2.21 5.49
CA HIS A 13 7.61 3.27 6.41
C HIS A 13 8.44 4.54 6.21
N GLN A 14 9.74 4.39 5.94
CA GLN A 14 10.66 5.51 5.68
C GLN A 14 10.56 6.03 4.23
N GLY A 15 10.00 5.25 3.31
CA GLY A 15 9.94 5.59 1.89
C GLY A 15 11.28 5.46 1.18
N ASN A 16 12.22 4.67 1.71
CA ASN A 16 13.56 4.54 1.14
C ASN A 16 13.57 3.52 -0.02
N ILE A 17 13.42 4.04 -1.23
CA ILE A 17 13.36 3.26 -2.48
C ILE A 17 14.70 2.53 -2.73
N ASN A 18 15.83 3.18 -2.48
CA ASN A 18 17.14 2.59 -2.74
C ASN A 18 17.40 1.36 -1.87
N ASP A 19 17.11 1.45 -0.57
CA ASP A 19 17.27 0.32 0.35
C ASP A 19 16.27 -0.79 0.05
N PHE A 20 15.06 -0.44 -0.37
CA PHE A 20 14.11 -1.44 -0.88
C PHE A 20 14.67 -2.20 -2.09
N TYR A 21 15.24 -1.51 -3.08
CA TYR A 21 15.87 -2.16 -4.23
C TYR A 21 17.07 -3.04 -3.84
N ASN A 22 17.84 -2.65 -2.82
CA ASN A 22 18.91 -3.48 -2.27
C ASN A 22 18.36 -4.76 -1.62
N LEU A 23 17.22 -4.68 -0.90
CA LEU A 23 16.58 -5.84 -0.27
C LEU A 23 16.02 -6.82 -1.31
N ILE A 24 15.26 -6.35 -2.30
CA ILE A 24 14.67 -7.23 -3.33
C ILE A 24 15.72 -7.86 -4.25
N ARG A 25 16.88 -7.21 -4.44
CA ARG A 25 18.00 -7.80 -5.20
C ARG A 25 18.54 -9.07 -4.53
N ASN A 26 18.50 -9.11 -3.20
CA ASN A 26 18.91 -10.27 -2.43
C ASN A 26 17.83 -11.37 -2.38
N ASP A 27 16.56 -11.01 -2.58
CA ASP A 27 15.45 -11.97 -2.67
C ASP A 27 14.36 -11.49 -3.64
N VAL A 28 14.46 -11.97 -4.88
CA VAL A 28 13.55 -11.58 -5.97
C VAL A 28 12.12 -12.10 -5.80
N LYS A 29 11.89 -13.08 -4.92
CA LYS A 29 10.54 -13.66 -4.70
C LYS A 29 9.83 -13.04 -3.51
N LEU A 30 10.44 -12.06 -2.83
CA LEU A 30 9.91 -11.48 -1.60
C LEU A 30 8.48 -10.93 -1.76
N LEU A 31 8.22 -10.22 -2.86
CA LEU A 31 6.91 -9.63 -3.15
C LEU A 31 5.85 -10.69 -3.48
N GLU A 32 6.23 -11.78 -4.14
CA GLU A 32 5.31 -12.88 -4.48
C GLU A 32 4.84 -13.59 -3.22
N HIS A 33 5.74 -13.89 -2.27
CA HIS A 33 5.37 -14.49 -0.99
C HIS A 33 4.37 -13.62 -0.20
N ILE A 34 4.54 -12.29 -0.23
CA ILE A 34 3.59 -11.36 0.41
C ILE A 34 2.25 -11.37 -0.35
N ASP A 35 2.29 -11.44 -1.69
CA ASP A 35 1.08 -11.48 -2.52
C ASP A 35 0.29 -12.78 -2.37
N GLU A 36 0.92 -13.89 -2.01
CA GLU A 36 0.23 -15.14 -1.73
C GLU A 36 -0.58 -15.10 -0.43
N LEU A 37 -0.26 -14.17 0.49
CA LEU A 37 -0.98 -14.04 1.75
C LEU A 37 -2.37 -13.42 1.50
N PRO A 38 -3.46 -14.04 2.00
CA PRO A 38 -4.82 -13.56 1.76
C PRO A 38 -5.10 -12.23 2.47
N PHE A 39 -4.60 -12.07 3.69
CA PHE A 39 -4.72 -10.84 4.48
C PHE A 39 -3.36 -10.50 5.10
N VAL A 40 -2.78 -9.37 4.69
CA VAL A 40 -1.48 -8.91 5.18
C VAL A 40 -1.35 -7.39 4.99
N ASP A 41 -0.70 -6.71 5.92
CA ASP A 41 -0.21 -5.35 5.66
C ASP A 41 0.95 -5.43 4.67
N THR A 42 0.64 -5.20 3.40
CA THR A 42 1.66 -5.09 2.36
C THR A 42 2.48 -3.80 2.54
N LEU A 43 3.61 -3.72 1.85
CA LEU A 43 4.45 -2.52 1.82
C LEU A 43 3.67 -1.26 1.43
N LEU A 44 2.69 -1.42 0.52
CA LEU A 44 1.84 -0.33 0.10
C LEU A 44 0.91 0.16 1.22
N HIS A 45 0.43 -0.71 2.12
CA HIS A 45 -0.33 -0.27 3.30
C HIS A 45 0.55 0.58 4.23
N ILE A 46 1.77 0.12 4.47
CA ILE A 46 2.71 0.75 5.40
C ILE A 46 3.17 2.11 4.88
N SER A 47 3.58 2.18 3.61
CA SER A 47 4.03 3.44 2.98
C SER A 47 2.89 4.44 2.88
N VAL A 48 1.66 3.98 2.63
CA VAL A 48 0.47 4.84 2.60
C VAL A 48 0.17 5.41 3.98
N SER A 49 0.17 4.56 5.01
CA SER A 49 -0.04 4.99 6.39
C SER A 49 1.00 6.04 6.81
N ALA A 50 2.26 5.82 6.44
CA ALA A 50 3.36 6.74 6.69
C ALA A 50 3.35 8.02 5.83
N GLY A 51 2.57 8.08 4.75
CA GLY A 51 2.52 9.25 3.86
C GLY A 51 3.61 9.29 2.78
N GLN A 52 4.27 8.17 2.50
CA GLN A 52 5.39 8.08 1.56
C GLN A 52 4.90 7.97 0.11
N ILE A 53 4.56 9.10 -0.51
CA ILE A 53 3.98 9.13 -1.86
C ILE A 53 4.90 8.49 -2.93
N PRO A 54 6.19 8.88 -3.07
CA PRO A 54 7.03 8.35 -4.15
C PRO A 54 7.21 6.84 -4.06
N PHE A 55 7.46 6.34 -2.84
CA PHE A 55 7.59 4.90 -2.59
C PHE A 55 6.29 4.16 -2.89
N SER A 56 5.15 4.74 -2.53
CA SER A 56 3.85 4.11 -2.76
C SER A 56 3.54 3.99 -4.25
N ILE A 57 3.82 5.03 -5.05
CA ILE A 57 3.65 4.98 -6.51
C ILE A 57 4.59 3.94 -7.13
N GLU A 58 5.84 3.90 -6.69
CA GLU A 58 6.81 2.88 -7.15
C GLU A 58 6.30 1.47 -6.86
N MET A 59 5.77 1.23 -5.67
CA MET A 59 5.21 -0.07 -5.28
C MET A 59 3.96 -0.43 -6.10
N MET A 60 3.10 0.54 -6.43
CA MET A 60 1.94 0.34 -7.31
C MET A 60 2.36 -0.12 -8.72
N ILE A 61 3.48 0.42 -9.23
CA ILE A 61 4.03 0.07 -10.54
C ILE A 61 4.65 -1.33 -10.50
N LEU A 62 5.47 -1.61 -9.48
CA LEU A 62 6.20 -2.87 -9.36
C LEU A 62 5.28 -4.06 -9.06
N LYS A 63 4.25 -3.87 -8.22
CA LYS A 63 3.33 -4.94 -7.83
C LYS A 63 1.89 -4.44 -7.80
N PRO A 64 1.24 -4.30 -8.97
CA PRO A 64 -0.12 -3.76 -9.08
C PRO A 64 -1.16 -4.53 -8.27
N SER A 65 -0.96 -5.82 -7.98
CA SER A 65 -1.87 -6.60 -7.14
C SER A 65 -2.02 -6.02 -5.72
N PHE A 66 -1.01 -5.32 -5.19
CA PHE A 66 -1.04 -4.75 -3.84
C PHE A 66 -2.07 -3.64 -3.67
N VAL A 67 -2.51 -2.98 -4.75
CA VAL A 67 -3.50 -1.89 -4.66
C VAL A 67 -4.88 -2.37 -4.21
N ASN A 68 -5.17 -3.65 -4.47
CA ASN A 68 -6.44 -4.31 -4.14
C ASN A 68 -6.32 -5.26 -2.95
N LYS A 69 -5.10 -5.49 -2.44
CA LYS A 69 -4.89 -6.33 -1.27
C LYS A 69 -5.54 -5.70 -0.05
N ARG A 70 -6.10 -6.57 0.79
CA ARG A 70 -6.75 -6.17 2.03
C ARG A 70 -5.85 -6.57 3.18
N ASN A 71 -5.65 -5.65 4.11
CA ASN A 71 -4.98 -5.97 5.36
C ASN A 71 -5.92 -6.73 6.32
N PRO A 72 -5.46 -7.14 7.51
CA PRO A 72 -6.30 -7.84 8.50
C PRO A 72 -7.53 -7.04 8.97
N ASN A 73 -7.55 -5.72 8.84
CA ASN A 73 -8.72 -4.88 9.12
C ASN A 73 -9.73 -4.89 7.95
N GLY A 74 -9.36 -5.49 6.82
CA GLY A 74 -10.17 -5.52 5.61
C GLY A 74 -10.06 -4.26 4.76
N ASP A 75 -9.13 -3.36 5.08
CA ASP A 75 -8.89 -2.11 4.37
C ASP A 75 -7.89 -2.34 3.23
N THR A 76 -8.09 -1.68 2.10
CA THR A 76 -7.06 -1.59 1.06
C THR A 76 -6.19 -0.35 1.27
N PRO A 77 -5.06 -0.19 0.58
CA PRO A 77 -4.18 0.96 0.82
C PRO A 77 -4.89 2.30 0.65
N ILE A 78 -5.75 2.48 -0.36
CA ILE A 78 -6.49 3.73 -0.55
C ILE A 78 -7.48 4.02 0.59
N HIS A 79 -8.04 2.99 1.23
CA HIS A 79 -8.88 3.16 2.42
C HIS A 79 -8.07 3.66 3.61
N LEU A 80 -6.85 3.12 3.81
CA LEU A 80 -5.94 3.64 4.83
C LEU A 80 -5.55 5.09 4.57
N ALA A 81 -5.31 5.48 3.32
CA ALA A 81 -5.02 6.87 2.98
C ALA A 81 -6.17 7.80 3.41
N LEU A 82 -7.42 7.42 3.17
CA LEU A 82 -8.60 8.17 3.57
C LEU A 82 -8.78 8.22 5.09
N ILE A 83 -8.68 7.07 5.77
CA ILE A 83 -8.79 6.97 7.23
C ILE A 83 -7.75 7.85 7.93
N ASN A 84 -6.54 7.94 7.37
CA ASN A 84 -5.44 8.73 7.91
C ASN A 84 -5.41 10.19 7.39
N GLY A 85 -6.40 10.65 6.63
CA GLY A 85 -6.47 12.01 6.12
C GLY A 85 -5.37 12.38 5.11
N ARG A 86 -4.81 11.39 4.38
CA ARG A 86 -3.75 11.57 3.39
C ARG A 86 -4.33 12.02 2.03
N THR A 87 -5.03 13.15 1.99
CA THR A 87 -5.76 13.62 0.79
C THR A 87 -4.88 13.76 -0.45
N GLU A 88 -3.66 14.31 -0.31
CA GLU A 88 -2.74 14.45 -1.44
C GLU A 88 -2.29 13.09 -1.98
N MET A 89 -2.11 12.09 -1.13
CA MET A 89 -1.79 10.74 -1.56
C MET A 89 -2.95 10.10 -2.32
N VAL A 90 -4.19 10.26 -1.84
CA VAL A 90 -5.39 9.80 -2.55
C VAL A 90 -5.48 10.45 -3.92
N ARG A 91 -5.24 11.76 -4.02
CA ARG A 91 -5.21 12.49 -5.30
C ARG A 91 -4.17 11.90 -6.26
N GLN A 92 -2.93 11.69 -5.80
CA GLN A 92 -1.85 11.11 -6.62
C GLN A 92 -2.20 9.68 -7.07
N PHE A 93 -2.80 8.87 -6.19
CA PHE A 93 -3.23 7.52 -6.53
C PHE A 93 -4.31 7.51 -7.61
N LEU A 94 -5.30 8.40 -7.50
CA LEU A 94 -6.38 8.52 -8.47
C LEU A 94 -5.91 9.11 -9.81
N GLN A 95 -4.90 9.98 -9.79
CA GLN A 95 -4.25 10.48 -11.01
C GLN A 95 -3.50 9.37 -11.76
N HIS A 96 -2.83 8.47 -11.02
CA HIS A 96 -2.15 7.32 -11.61
C HIS A 96 -3.10 6.19 -12.01
N ASN A 97 -4.16 5.96 -11.24
CA ASN A 97 -5.14 4.92 -11.49
C ASN A 97 -6.53 5.33 -10.98
N ALA A 98 -7.36 5.83 -11.88
CA ALA A 98 -8.71 6.28 -11.57
C ALA A 98 -9.65 5.15 -11.10
N ASP A 99 -9.37 3.88 -11.45
CA ASP A 99 -10.18 2.74 -11.03
C ASP A 99 -10.14 2.51 -9.52
N LEU A 100 -9.13 3.05 -8.83
CA LEU A 100 -9.00 2.97 -7.37
C LEU A 100 -10.18 3.60 -6.64
N ALA A 101 -10.88 4.58 -7.24
CA ALA A 101 -12.09 5.18 -6.68
C ALA A 101 -13.24 4.18 -6.46
N ARG A 102 -13.21 3.03 -7.16
CA ARG A 102 -14.25 1.99 -7.14
C ARG A 102 -13.86 0.76 -6.32
N VAL A 103 -12.64 0.73 -5.79
CA VAL A 103 -12.13 -0.40 -5.01
C VAL A 103 -12.97 -0.56 -3.75
N LYS A 104 -13.38 -1.79 -3.47
CA LYS A 104 -14.19 -2.13 -2.30
C LYS A 104 -13.29 -2.59 -1.16
N GLY A 105 -13.31 -1.85 -0.05
CA GLY A 105 -12.64 -2.21 1.18
C GLY A 105 -13.54 -3.02 2.10
N ARG A 106 -13.44 -2.75 3.40
CA ARG A 106 -14.32 -3.32 4.42
C ARG A 106 -15.78 -2.94 4.15
N GLU A 107 -16.69 -3.87 4.42
CA GLU A 107 -18.15 -3.66 4.27
C GLU A 107 -18.60 -3.25 2.85
N CYS A 108 -17.79 -3.56 1.82
CA CYS A 108 -18.01 -3.08 0.45
C CYS A 108 -17.98 -1.55 0.29
N MET A 109 -17.44 -0.83 1.27
CA MET A 109 -17.25 0.61 1.19
C MET A 109 -16.24 0.92 0.09
N THR A 110 -16.52 1.97 -0.66
CA THR A 110 -15.59 2.53 -1.64
C THR A 110 -14.97 3.81 -1.10
N PRO A 111 -13.83 4.27 -1.63
CA PRO A 111 -13.26 5.57 -1.29
C PRO A 111 -14.26 6.72 -1.29
N LEU A 112 -15.20 6.73 -2.23
CA LEU A 112 -16.27 7.74 -2.33
C LEU A 112 -17.18 7.80 -1.10
N HIS A 113 -17.31 6.71 -0.34
CA HIS A 113 -18.11 6.74 0.89
C HIS A 113 -17.41 7.48 2.05
N TYR A 114 -16.09 7.63 2.00
CA TYR A 114 -15.31 8.29 3.05
C TYR A 114 -15.22 9.81 2.86
N GLU A 115 -15.55 10.35 1.68
CA GLU A 115 -15.57 11.80 1.39
C GLU A 115 -16.58 12.59 2.24
N GLY A 116 -17.53 11.93 2.91
CA GLY A 116 -18.51 12.57 3.80
C GLY A 116 -18.08 12.74 5.26
N ARG A 117 -16.81 12.46 5.61
CA ARG A 117 -16.31 12.47 7.00
C ARG A 117 -15.20 13.49 7.29
N VAL A 118 -14.87 14.36 6.33
CA VAL A 118 -13.89 15.45 6.48
C VAL A 118 -14.54 16.76 6.91
#